data_AF-A0A2T5HXB4-F1
#
_entry.id   AF-A0A2T5HXB4-F1
#
_cell.length_a   1.000
_cell.length_b   1.000
_cell.length_c   1.000
_cell.angle_alpha   90.00
_cell.angle_beta   90.00
_cell.angle_gamma   90.00
#
_symmetry.space_group_name_H-M   'P 1'
#
loop_
_entity.id
_entity.type
_entity.pdbx_description
1 polymer ?
#
loop_
_entity_poly.entity_id
_entity_poly.type
_entity_poly.pdbx_seq_one_letter_code
_entity_poly.pdbx_strand_id
1 'polypeptide(L)'
;MTPADTNPKSDEEKRALGYKDSDNQARTGEYAAPIPAIIANESQRPAALAIAEAAFKLNQLRSNWLNPPEWVDWVITPEELKAGFPKRPVAKPGHEDELKKRTLTNLYNAKPAWLTNAHQALDKAVATAYGWKDYTPDMPDAEILQRLLQLNLQRTGRQSSIQPHHEKR
;
A
#
# COMPACT_ATOMS: atom_id res chain seq x y z
N MET A 1 -32.66 25.86 -5.25
CA MET A 1 -33.01 24.43 -5.24
C MET A 1 -32.91 23.96 -3.79
N THR A 2 -34.02 23.53 -3.21
CA THR A 2 -34.13 23.08 -1.83
C THR A 2 -33.55 21.66 -1.66
N PRO A 3 -33.09 21.25 -0.46
CA PRO A 3 -32.32 20.02 -0.24
C PRO A 3 -33.15 18.72 -0.20
N ALA A 4 -34.32 18.66 -0.84
CA ALA A 4 -35.37 17.71 -0.49
C ALA A 4 -35.72 16.63 -1.53
N ASP A 5 -34.86 16.29 -2.49
CA ASP A 5 -35.17 15.26 -3.51
C ASP A 5 -34.03 14.26 -3.77
N THR A 6 -33.63 13.52 -2.74
CA THR A 6 -32.88 12.27 -2.91
C THR A 6 -33.50 11.18 -2.05
N ASN A 7 -34.80 10.90 -2.25
CA ASN A 7 -35.33 9.62 -1.79
C ASN A 7 -34.90 8.54 -2.81
N PRO A 8 -34.44 7.35 -2.38
CA PRO A 8 -34.14 6.27 -3.31
C PRO A 8 -35.41 5.92 -4.09
N LYS A 9 -35.30 5.83 -5.43
CA LYS A 9 -36.42 5.43 -6.30
C LYS A 9 -37.00 4.10 -5.83
N SER A 10 -38.32 3.97 -5.89
CA SER A 10 -38.98 2.71 -5.54
C SER A 10 -38.59 1.63 -6.55
N ASP A 11 -38.74 0.36 -6.16
CA ASP A 11 -38.39 -0.76 -7.05
C ASP A 11 -39.29 -0.82 -8.29
N GLU A 12 -40.49 -0.25 -8.20
CA GLU A 12 -41.43 -0.11 -9.32
C GLU A 12 -40.94 0.93 -10.35
N GLU A 13 -40.40 2.06 -9.88
CA GLU A 13 -39.80 3.08 -10.75
C GLU A 13 -38.52 2.57 -11.43
N LYS A 14 -37.72 1.75 -10.75
CA LYS A 14 -36.52 1.12 -11.32
C LYS A 14 -36.90 0.15 -12.45
N ARG A 15 -37.95 -0.66 -12.26
CA ARG A 15 -38.46 -1.59 -13.28
C ARG A 15 -39.00 -0.85 -14.52
N ALA A 16 -39.74 0.24 -14.30
CA ALA A 16 -40.27 1.06 -15.40
C ALA A 16 -39.16 1.72 -16.25
N LEU A 17 -38.01 2.02 -15.65
CA LEU A 17 -36.82 2.53 -16.32
C LEU A 17 -35.96 1.45 -16.99
N GLY A 18 -36.40 0.19 -16.99
CA GLY A 18 -35.70 -0.92 -17.65
C GLY A 18 -34.47 -1.41 -16.90
N TYR A 19 -34.29 -1.03 -15.62
CA TYR A 19 -33.32 -1.70 -14.77
C TYR A 19 -33.79 -3.14 -14.57
N LYS A 20 -33.02 -4.10 -15.09
CA LYS A 20 -33.21 -5.51 -14.71
C LYS A 20 -32.94 -5.61 -13.22
N ASP A 21 -33.72 -6.43 -12.53
CA ASP A 21 -33.37 -6.89 -11.19
C ASP A 21 -31.98 -7.49 -11.32
N SER A 22 -30.94 -6.73 -10.97
CA SER A 22 -29.60 -7.27 -10.96
C SER A 22 -29.68 -8.45 -10.02
N ASP A 23 -29.30 -9.63 -10.50
CA ASP A 23 -29.02 -10.81 -9.68
C ASP A 23 -27.90 -10.45 -8.69
N ASN A 24 -28.25 -9.63 -7.72
CA ASN A 24 -27.60 -9.44 -6.46
C ASN A 24 -28.24 -10.44 -5.50
N GLN A 25 -28.42 -11.68 -5.96
CA GLN A 25 -28.19 -12.79 -5.07
C GLN A 25 -26.82 -12.52 -4.50
N ALA A 26 -26.78 -12.20 -3.21
CA ALA A 26 -25.56 -12.06 -2.45
C ALA A 26 -24.65 -13.18 -2.94
N ARG A 27 -23.54 -12.83 -3.60
CA ARG A 27 -22.42 -13.75 -3.69
C ARG A 27 -22.06 -14.02 -2.24
N THR A 28 -22.70 -15.01 -1.65
CA THR A 28 -22.14 -15.85 -0.60
C THR A 28 -21.02 -16.63 -1.28
N GLY A 29 -20.04 -15.92 -1.85
CA GLY A 29 -18.70 -16.45 -1.83
C GLY A 29 -18.47 -16.68 -0.35
N GLU A 30 -18.21 -17.93 0.02
CA GLU A 30 -17.44 -18.18 1.21
C GLU A 30 -16.30 -17.15 1.16
N TYR A 31 -16.39 -16.12 2.00
CA TYR A 31 -15.23 -15.32 2.31
C TYR A 31 -14.32 -16.33 2.96
N ALA A 32 -13.42 -16.92 2.16
CA ALA A 32 -12.32 -17.70 2.67
C ALA A 32 -11.78 -16.90 3.85
N ALA A 33 -11.72 -17.54 5.03
CA ALA A 33 -11.33 -16.89 6.26
C ALA A 33 -10.14 -15.97 5.97
N PRO A 34 -10.12 -14.73 6.52
CA PRO A 34 -9.03 -13.79 6.23
C PRO A 34 -7.72 -14.55 6.37
N ILE A 35 -6.93 -14.55 5.29
CA ILE A 35 -5.67 -15.31 5.24
C ILE A 35 -4.94 -14.95 6.54
N PRO A 36 -4.68 -15.93 7.43
CA PRO A 36 -4.11 -15.64 8.72
C PRO A 36 -2.84 -14.82 8.49
N ALA A 37 -2.69 -13.73 9.25
CA ALA A 37 -1.50 -12.91 9.16
C ALA A 37 -0.29 -13.85 9.25
N ILE A 38 0.51 -13.89 8.18
CA ILE A 38 1.73 -14.69 8.17
C ILE A 38 2.67 -13.98 9.13
N ILE A 39 2.60 -14.35 10.41
CA ILE A 39 3.52 -13.87 11.42
C ILE A 39 4.88 -14.40 11.02
N ALA A 40 5.83 -13.49 10.79
CA ALA A 40 7.21 -13.85 10.53
C ALA A 40 7.66 -14.81 11.64
N ASN A 41 8.13 -16.00 11.26
CA ASN A 41 8.68 -16.93 12.24
C ASN A 41 9.86 -16.28 12.95
N GLU A 42 10.24 -16.80 14.13
CA GLU A 42 11.33 -16.23 14.95
C GLU A 42 12.60 -15.94 14.13
N SER A 43 12.95 -16.82 13.20
CA SER A 43 14.10 -16.68 12.30
C SER A 43 13.98 -15.55 11.27
N GLN A 44 12.77 -15.14 10.91
CA GLN A 44 12.48 -14.08 9.95
C GLN A 44 12.27 -12.71 10.61
N ARG A 45 12.03 -12.68 11.93
CA ARG A 45 11.76 -11.45 12.69
C ARG A 45 12.84 -10.38 12.54
N PRO A 46 14.16 -10.70 12.60
CA PRO A 46 15.19 -9.68 12.44
C PRO A 46 15.13 -8.98 11.07
N ALA A 47 14.92 -9.75 10.00
CA ALA A 47 14.80 -9.22 8.64
C ALA A 47 13.52 -8.37 8.49
N ALA A 48 12.39 -8.83 9.05
CA ALA A 48 11.14 -8.07 9.05
C ALA A 48 11.26 -6.72 9.78
N LEU A 49 11.94 -6.69 10.93
CA LEU A 49 12.20 -5.46 11.68
C LEU A 49 13.10 -4.49 10.89
N ALA A 50 14.17 -4.98 10.26
CA ALA A 50 15.06 -4.15 9.46
C ALA A 50 14.32 -3.49 8.27
N ILE A 51 13.45 -4.25 7.59
CA ILE A 51 12.60 -3.71 6.52
C ILE A 51 11.62 -2.68 7.08
N ALA A 52 10.97 -2.98 8.20
CA ALA A 52 10.00 -2.08 8.83
C ALA A 52 10.63 -0.75 9.24
N GLU A 53 11.83 -0.78 9.83
CA GLU A 53 12.57 0.42 10.21
C GLU A 53 12.93 1.28 8.99
N ALA A 54 13.48 0.67 7.94
CA ALA A 54 13.84 1.37 6.71
C ALA A 54 12.61 1.97 6.02
N ALA A 55 11.51 1.22 5.93
CA ALA A 55 10.25 1.67 5.35
C ALA A 55 9.63 2.82 6.17
N PHE A 56 9.66 2.71 7.50
CA PHE A 56 9.19 3.76 8.40
C PHE A 56 9.98 5.05 8.20
N LYS A 57 11.32 4.96 8.14
CA LYS A 57 12.19 6.11 7.90
C LYS A 57 11.92 6.77 6.54
N LEU A 58 11.77 5.99 5.47
CA LEU A 58 11.41 6.50 4.15
C LEU A 58 10.02 7.18 4.18
N ASN A 59 9.05 6.62 4.89
CA ASN A 59 7.72 7.22 5.04
C ASN A 59 7.75 8.52 5.84
N GLN A 60 8.56 8.58 6.90
CA GLN A 60 8.75 9.77 7.71
C GLN A 60 9.37 10.91 6.88
N LEU A 61 10.42 10.62 6.12
CA LEU A 61 11.07 11.61 5.26
C LEU A 61 10.12 12.13 4.16
N ARG A 62 9.35 11.24 3.53
CA ARG A 62 8.33 11.63 2.55
C ARG A 62 7.24 12.48 3.18
N SER A 63 6.74 12.09 4.34
CA SER A 63 5.71 12.83 5.07
C SER A 63 6.18 14.23 5.49
N ASN A 64 7.41 14.34 6.01
CA ASN A 64 8.01 15.62 6.39
C ASN A 64 8.28 16.52 5.19
N TRP A 65 8.66 15.93 4.05
CA TRP A 65 8.80 16.70 2.81
C TRP A 65 7.45 17.19 2.30
N LEU A 66 6.42 16.34 2.27
CA LEU A 66 5.08 16.70 1.81
C LEU A 66 4.43 17.75 2.71
N ASN A 67 4.57 17.59 4.03
CA ASN A 67 3.93 18.43 5.04
C ASN A 67 4.98 18.90 6.05
N PRO A 68 5.80 19.90 5.70
CA PRO A 68 6.81 20.42 6.61
C PRO A 68 6.14 21.05 7.84
N PRO A 69 6.63 20.77 9.07
CA PRO A 69 6.04 21.32 10.31
C PRO A 69 6.09 22.85 10.35
N GLU A 70 7.05 23.46 9.66
CA GLU A 70 7.15 24.91 9.50
C GLU A 70 5.99 25.49 8.66
N TRP A 71 5.36 24.69 7.79
CA TRP A 71 4.36 25.14 6.81
C TRP A 71 2.95 24.60 7.06
N VAL A 72 2.80 23.55 7.86
CA VAL A 72 1.55 22.82 8.05
C VAL A 72 1.19 22.69 9.53
N ASP A 73 -0.08 22.95 9.85
CA ASP A 73 -0.70 22.62 11.12
C ASP A 73 -1.62 21.40 10.98
N TRP A 74 -1.53 20.47 11.93
CA TRP A 74 -2.39 19.29 11.97
C TRP A 74 -3.64 19.58 12.79
N VAL A 75 -4.75 19.82 12.10
CA VAL A 75 -6.03 20.27 12.69
C VAL A 75 -7.05 19.14 12.67
N ILE A 76 -7.95 19.13 13.64
CA ILE A 76 -9.12 18.26 13.68
C ILE A 76 -10.30 19.04 14.27
N THR A 77 -11.49 18.95 13.67
CA THR A 77 -12.69 19.57 14.23
C THR A 77 -13.31 18.67 15.31
N PRO A 78 -14.14 19.22 16.23
CA PRO A 78 -14.84 18.40 17.22
C PRO A 78 -15.73 17.31 16.59
N GLU A 79 -16.35 17.60 15.44
CA GLU A 79 -17.17 16.65 14.68
C GLU A 79 -16.31 15.54 14.10
N GLU A 80 -15.16 15.88 13.52
CA GLU A 80 -14.19 14.92 12.98
C GLU A 80 -13.65 14.00 14.09
N LEU A 81 -13.32 14.58 15.24
CA LEU A 81 -12.86 13.82 16.41
C LEU A 81 -13.94 12.86 16.92
N LYS A 82 -15.20 13.31 17.00
CA LYS A 82 -16.33 12.48 17.41
C LYS A 82 -16.59 11.32 16.44
N ALA A 83 -16.34 11.53 15.15
CA ALA A 83 -16.44 10.51 14.12
C ALA A 83 -15.19 9.62 13.99
N GLY A 84 -14.14 9.88 14.77
CA GLY A 84 -12.90 9.08 14.76
C GLY A 84 -12.00 9.32 13.56
N PHE A 85 -12.13 10.48 12.88
CA PHE A 85 -11.25 10.83 11.77
C PHE A 85 -9.85 11.24 12.26
N PRO A 86 -8.79 10.98 11.48
CA PRO A 86 -7.45 11.46 11.79
C PRO A 86 -7.33 12.98 11.58
N LYS A 87 -6.32 13.59 12.19
CA LYS A 87 -5.98 15.00 11.94
C LYS A 87 -5.63 15.20 10.46
N ARG A 88 -6.05 16.33 9.89
CA ARG A 88 -5.72 16.73 8.51
C ARG A 88 -4.63 17.81 8.49
N PRO A 89 -3.72 17.78 7.50
CA PRO A 89 -2.74 18.84 7.31
C PRO A 89 -3.43 20.08 6.72
N VAL A 90 -3.19 21.25 7.32
CA VAL A 90 -3.65 22.56 6.87
C VAL A 90 -2.46 23.49 6.69
N ALA A 91 -2.37 24.15 5.54
CA ALA A 91 -1.32 25.14 5.31
C ALA A 91 -1.43 26.31 6.31
N LYS A 92 -0.28 26.71 6.84
CA LYS A 92 -0.13 27.98 7.56
C LYS A 92 -0.26 29.15 6.59
N PRO A 93 -0.73 30.32 7.07
CA PRO A 93 -0.89 31.51 6.22
C PRO A 93 0.41 31.87 5.49
N GLY A 94 0.34 32.01 4.16
CA GLY A 94 1.47 32.37 3.31
C GLY A 94 2.29 31.19 2.77
N HIS A 95 1.95 29.95 3.13
CA HIS A 95 2.61 28.73 2.65
C HIS A 95 1.75 27.89 1.67
N GLU A 96 0.54 28.34 1.35
CA GLU A 96 -0.43 27.60 0.54
C GLU A 96 0.11 27.26 -0.85
N ASP A 97 0.74 28.24 -1.51
CA ASP A 97 1.22 28.07 -2.88
C ASP A 97 2.46 27.18 -2.98
N GLU A 98 3.34 27.23 -1.97
CA GLU A 98 4.48 26.32 -1.89
C GLU A 98 4.03 24.90 -1.52
N LEU A 99 3.05 24.75 -0.63
CA LEU A 99 2.51 23.44 -0.26
C LEU A 99 1.80 22.76 -1.43
N LYS A 100 1.07 23.50 -2.28
CA LYS A 100 0.46 22.96 -3.52
C LYS A 100 1.48 22.32 -4.47
N LYS A 101 2.72 22.83 -4.49
CA LYS A 101 3.80 22.28 -5.32
C LYS A 101 4.39 21.00 -4.73
N ARG A 102 4.17 20.72 -3.44
CA ARG A 102 4.73 19.54 -2.78
C ARG A 102 3.83 18.32 -2.94
N THR A 103 3.85 17.74 -4.13
CA THR A 103 3.19 16.45 -4.44
C THR A 103 4.20 15.32 -4.49
N LEU A 104 3.77 14.08 -4.28
CA LEU A 104 4.64 12.90 -4.45
C LEU A 104 5.21 12.86 -5.87
N THR A 105 4.41 13.16 -6.89
CA THR A 105 4.88 13.25 -8.28
C THR A 105 6.07 14.21 -8.41
N ASN A 106 5.97 15.42 -7.83
CA ASN A 106 7.06 16.39 -7.89
C ASN A 106 8.29 15.93 -7.10
N LEU A 107 8.10 15.29 -5.95
CA LEU A 107 9.20 14.71 -5.17
C LEU A 107 9.98 13.64 -5.96
N TYR A 108 9.27 12.72 -6.60
CA TYR A 108 9.89 11.63 -7.35
C TYR A 108 10.50 12.10 -8.68
N ASN A 109 9.95 13.16 -9.29
CA ASN A 109 10.56 13.80 -10.46
C ASN A 109 11.86 14.52 -10.11
N ALA A 110 11.89 15.25 -8.99
CA ALA A 110 13.09 15.93 -8.52
C ALA A 110 14.16 14.97 -7.99
N LYS A 111 13.75 13.80 -7.48
CA LYS A 111 14.58 12.71 -6.96
C LYS A 111 15.80 13.21 -6.14
N PRO A 112 15.57 13.93 -5.04
CA PRO A 112 16.67 14.46 -4.22
C PRO A 112 17.53 13.33 -3.63
N ALA A 113 18.81 13.61 -3.36
CA ALA A 113 19.77 12.60 -2.90
C ALA A 113 19.32 11.84 -1.64
N TRP A 114 18.66 12.52 -0.69
CA TRP A 114 18.13 11.86 0.51
C TRP A 114 17.07 10.79 0.18
N LEU A 115 16.26 11.01 -0.86
CA LEU A 115 15.21 10.08 -1.28
C LEU A 115 15.85 8.84 -1.89
N THR A 116 16.85 9.02 -2.76
CA THR A 116 17.65 7.93 -3.31
C THR A 116 18.29 7.09 -2.21
N ASN A 117 18.97 7.72 -1.27
CA ASN A 117 19.62 7.02 -0.17
C ASN A 117 18.62 6.24 0.71
N ALA A 118 17.43 6.81 0.95
CA ALA A 118 16.38 6.14 1.72
C ALA A 118 15.80 4.91 0.99
N HIS A 119 15.61 4.99 -0.33
CA HIS A 119 15.22 3.82 -1.14
C HIS A 119 16.30 2.75 -1.15
N GLN A 120 17.57 3.12 -1.39
CA GLN A 120 18.69 2.18 -1.37
C GLN A 120 18.83 1.45 -0.03
N ALA A 121 18.58 2.14 1.10
CA ALA A 121 18.57 1.51 2.41
C ALA A 121 17.44 0.48 2.57
N LEU A 122 16.25 0.79 2.07
CA LEU A 122 15.13 -0.14 2.04
C LEU A 122 15.41 -1.34 1.13
N ASP A 123 15.91 -1.12 -0.07
CA ASP A 123 16.24 -2.17 -1.03
C ASP A 123 17.31 -3.11 -0.48
N LYS A 124 18.33 -2.58 0.21
CA LYS A 124 19.35 -3.38 0.89
C LYS A 124 18.76 -4.25 2.00
N ALA A 125 17.82 -3.72 2.80
CA ALA A 125 17.15 -4.50 3.85
C ALA A 125 16.32 -5.64 3.23
N VAL A 126 15.62 -5.37 2.13
CA VAL A 126 14.88 -6.38 1.37
C VAL A 126 15.82 -7.42 0.79
N ALA A 127 16.88 -7.03 0.08
CA ALA A 127 17.86 -7.94 -0.50
C ALA A 127 18.48 -8.86 0.57
N THR A 128 18.79 -8.32 1.75
CA THR A 128 19.26 -9.10 2.90
C THR A 128 18.24 -10.16 3.34
N ALA A 129 16.95 -9.81 3.36
CA ALA A 129 15.86 -10.75 3.68
C ALA A 129 15.69 -11.86 2.62
N TYR A 130 16.01 -11.56 1.36
CA TYR A 130 16.11 -12.56 0.28
C TYR A 130 17.42 -13.38 0.34
N GLY A 131 18.34 -13.06 1.25
CA GLY A 131 19.62 -13.74 1.42
C GLY A 131 20.72 -13.25 0.47
N TRP A 132 20.52 -12.13 -0.23
CA TRP A 132 21.47 -11.57 -1.19
C TRP A 132 22.51 -10.70 -0.47
N LYS A 133 23.70 -11.26 -0.24
CA LYS A 133 24.81 -10.57 0.45
C LYS A 133 25.63 -9.67 -0.47
N ASP A 134 25.50 -9.86 -1.78
CA ASP A 134 26.22 -9.17 -2.86
C ASP A 134 25.40 -8.06 -3.51
N TYR A 135 24.21 -7.75 -2.97
CA TYR A 135 23.37 -6.69 -3.50
C TYR A 135 24.08 -5.34 -3.44
N THR A 136 24.05 -4.63 -4.57
CA THR A 136 24.49 -3.24 -4.69
C THR A 136 23.38 -2.43 -5.36
N PRO A 137 23.27 -1.12 -5.05
CA PRO A 137 22.29 -0.26 -5.72
C PRO A 137 22.44 -0.17 -7.24
N ASP A 138 23.64 -0.44 -7.76
CA ASP A 138 23.95 -0.40 -9.19
C ASP A 138 23.72 -1.75 -9.89
N MET A 139 23.23 -2.77 -9.16
CA MET A 139 22.90 -4.07 -9.74
C MET A 139 21.84 -3.92 -10.84
N PRO A 140 22.06 -4.44 -12.06
CA PRO A 140 21.10 -4.29 -13.14
C PRO A 140 19.76 -4.98 -12.84
N ASP A 141 18.66 -4.37 -13.28
CA ASP A 141 17.31 -4.93 -13.12
C ASP A 141 17.19 -6.36 -13.69
N ALA A 142 17.88 -6.65 -14.79
CA ALA A 142 17.88 -7.98 -15.41
C ALA A 142 18.40 -9.07 -14.45
N GLU A 143 19.44 -8.78 -13.67
CA GLU A 143 20.01 -9.71 -12.68
C GLU A 143 19.02 -9.95 -11.55
N ILE A 144 18.40 -8.87 -11.05
CA ILE A 144 17.36 -8.95 -10.00
C ILE A 144 16.19 -9.81 -10.48
N LEU A 145 15.69 -9.58 -11.71
CA LEU A 145 14.59 -10.34 -12.29
C LEU A 145 14.95 -11.81 -12.50
N GLN A 146 16.17 -12.12 -12.94
CA GLN A 146 16.63 -13.50 -13.12
C GLN A 146 16.63 -14.27 -11.79
N ARG A 147 17.15 -13.66 -10.71
CA ARG A 147 17.15 -14.27 -9.37
C ARG A 147 15.75 -14.52 -8.85
N LEU A 148 14.84 -13.55 -9.01
CA LEU A 148 13.44 -13.70 -8.61
C LEU A 148 12.73 -14.79 -9.42
N LEU A 149 12.97 -14.87 -10.72
CA LEU A 149 12.42 -15.92 -11.57
C LEU A 149 12.90 -17.30 -11.11
N GLN A 150 14.20 -17.48 -10.87
CA GLN A 150 14.76 -18.74 -10.39
C GLN A 150 14.14 -19.16 -9.05
N LEU A 151 13.99 -18.23 -8.11
CA LEU A 151 13.35 -18.48 -6.82
C LEU A 151 11.88 -18.91 -7.00
N ASN A 152 11.15 -18.26 -7.89
CA ASN A 152 9.75 -18.60 -8.18
C ASN A 152 9.64 -20.00 -8.80
N LEU A 153 10.49 -20.35 -9.76
CA LEU A 153 10.53 -21.69 -10.35
C LEU A 153 10.80 -22.79 -9.31
N GLN A 154 11.74 -22.55 -8.38
CA GLN A 154 12.03 -23.49 -7.29
C GLN A 154 10.83 -23.67 -6.35
N ARG A 155 10.12 -22.58 -6.03
CA ARG A 155 8.92 -22.63 -5.18
C ARG A 155 7.78 -23.36 -5.85
N THR A 156 7.54 -23.13 -7.15
CA THR A 156 6.54 -23.87 -7.93
C THR A 156 6.87 -25.36 -7.98
N GLY A 157 8.13 -25.73 -8.28
CA GLY A 157 8.54 -27.14 -8.28
C GLY A 157 8.36 -27.82 -6.91
N ARG A 158 8.63 -27.11 -5.81
CA ARG A 158 8.40 -27.60 -4.45
C ARG A 158 6.90 -27.73 -4.14
N GLN A 159 6.05 -26.79 -4.54
CA GLN A 159 4.61 -26.86 -4.34
C GLN A 159 3.97 -28.01 -5.14
N SER A 160 4.40 -28.22 -6.39
CA SER A 160 3.97 -29.36 -7.21
C SER A 160 4.37 -30.71 -6.62
N SER A 161 5.49 -30.78 -5.87
CA SER A 161 5.93 -32.00 -5.17
C SER A 161 5.19 -32.27 -3.85
N ILE A 162 4.54 -31.26 -3.25
CA ILE A 162 3.83 -31.36 -1.96
C ILE A 162 2.35 -31.72 -2.14
N GLN A 163 1.77 -31.54 -3.33
CA GLN A 163 0.46 -32.10 -3.69
C GLN A 163 0.67 -33.48 -4.34
N PRO A 164 0.51 -34.60 -3.62
CA PRO A 164 0.43 -35.89 -4.29
C PRO A 164 -0.77 -35.86 -5.23
N HIS A 165 -0.53 -36.26 -6.48
CA HIS A 165 -1.55 -36.59 -7.46
C HIS A 165 -2.70 -37.35 -6.77
N HIS A 166 -3.88 -36.72 -6.66
CA HIS A 166 -5.12 -37.46 -6.47
C HIS A 166 -5.41 -38.20 -7.78
N GLU A 167 -4.72 -39.32 -7.99
CA GLU A 167 -5.01 -40.26 -9.06
C GLU A 167 -6.31 -40.97 -8.67
N LYS A 168 -7.42 -40.50 -9.26
CA LYS A 168 -8.73 -41.13 -9.14
C LYS A 168 -8.64 -42.52 -9.77
N ARG A 169 -8.72 -43.57 -8.94
CA ARG A 169 -9.17 -44.90 -9.35
C ARG A 169 -10.69 -44.96 -9.28
#